data_AF-A0A4Q0XZD8-F1
#
_entry.id   AF-A0A4Q0XZD8-F1
#
_cell.length_a   1.000
_cell.length_b   1.000
_cell.length_c   1.000
_cell.angle_alpha   90.00
_cell.angle_beta   90.00
_cell.angle_gamma   90.00
#
_symmetry.space_group_name_H-M   'P 1'
#
loop_
_entity.id
_entity.type
_entity.pdbx_description
1 polymer ?
#
loop_
_entity_poly.entity_id
_entity_poly.type
_entity_poly.pdbx_seq_one_letter_code
_entity_poly.pdbx_strand_id
1 'polypeptide(L)'
;MNKKDFKKLIKNLPENPSVMARERYFNSAVLIPIIKIDKKYYLLFQKRAKNIRQGGDICFPGGGYEKEDKSFKHTALREIDEELGIKKKDIKIFGQLDSYVAPIGALVEPFVARVKKRALKKMKVDKNEVEKTFLIPIDFFKKNPPVEYTLKYEVHPYTIDENGEKVVLFPVEELGLPKTYHKPWGHRRHKVWVYNYKGEIIWGLTAVIINDLLKKF
;
A
#
# COMPACT_ATOMS: atom_id res chain seq x y z
N MET A 1 5.15 -40.09 -1.92
CA MET A 1 3.79 -39.55 -1.74
C MET A 1 2.80 -40.64 -2.10
N ASN A 2 1.90 -41.02 -1.20
CA ASN A 2 0.92 -42.09 -1.46
C ASN A 2 -0.41 -41.55 -2.04
N LYS A 3 -1.32 -42.43 -2.46
CA LYS A 3 -2.63 -42.06 -3.04
C LYS A 3 -3.51 -41.23 -2.08
N LYS A 4 -3.38 -41.46 -0.77
CA LYS A 4 -4.13 -40.73 0.27
C LYS A 4 -3.61 -39.30 0.39
N ASP A 5 -2.29 -39.11 0.37
CA ASP A 5 -1.65 -37.79 0.41
C ASP A 5 -2.03 -36.97 -0.82
N PHE A 6 -2.04 -37.59 -2.01
CA PHE A 6 -2.41 -36.91 -3.25
C PHE A 6 -3.88 -36.43 -3.24
N LYS A 7 -4.82 -37.26 -2.77
CA LYS A 7 -6.22 -36.85 -2.59
C LYS A 7 -6.37 -35.72 -1.58
N LYS A 8 -5.61 -35.76 -0.48
CA LYS A 8 -5.60 -34.70 0.54
C LYS A 8 -5.08 -33.38 -0.05
N LEU A 9 -4.03 -33.42 -0.87
CA LEU A 9 -3.50 -32.26 -1.57
C LEU A 9 -4.58 -31.60 -2.43
N ILE A 10 -5.26 -32.37 -3.30
CA ILE A 10 -6.31 -31.84 -4.19
C ILE A 10 -7.44 -31.19 -3.38
N LYS A 11 -7.88 -31.84 -2.31
CA LYS A 11 -8.94 -31.31 -1.42
C LYS A 11 -8.52 -30.00 -0.72
N ASN A 12 -7.23 -29.81 -0.48
CA ASN A 12 -6.68 -28.65 0.22
C ASN A 12 -6.31 -27.50 -0.70
N LEU A 13 -6.48 -27.62 -2.03
CA LEU A 13 -6.30 -26.51 -2.94
C LEU A 13 -7.36 -25.44 -2.66
N PRO A 14 -6.98 -24.15 -2.63
CA PRO A 14 -7.95 -23.08 -2.38
C PRO A 14 -8.92 -22.97 -3.55
N GLU A 15 -10.23 -22.88 -3.26
CA GLU A 15 -11.25 -22.58 -4.26
C GLU A 15 -11.02 -21.19 -4.90
N ASN A 16 -10.56 -20.24 -4.08
CA ASN A 16 -10.20 -18.89 -4.50
C ASN A 16 -8.73 -18.63 -4.13
N PRO A 17 -7.80 -18.72 -5.08
CA PRO A 17 -6.39 -18.43 -4.83
C PRO A 17 -6.19 -17.01 -4.30
N SER A 18 -5.17 -16.85 -3.45
CA SER A 18 -4.78 -15.56 -2.89
C SER A 18 -3.27 -15.34 -3.10
N VAL A 19 -2.70 -14.36 -2.42
CA VAL A 19 -1.26 -14.07 -2.48
C VAL A 19 -0.49 -15.16 -1.72
N MET A 20 0.34 -15.91 -2.45
CA MET A 20 1.23 -16.90 -1.86
C MET A 20 2.24 -16.23 -0.92
N ALA A 21 2.53 -16.88 0.21
CA ALA A 21 3.46 -16.41 1.23
C ALA A 21 3.13 -15.01 1.79
N ARG A 22 1.82 -14.72 1.94
CA ARG A 22 1.28 -13.48 2.47
C ARG A 22 1.90 -13.07 3.81
N GLU A 23 2.24 -14.05 4.65
CA GLU A 23 2.88 -13.88 5.95
C GLU A 23 4.28 -13.26 5.88
N ARG A 24 4.93 -13.27 4.71
CA ARG A 24 6.24 -12.65 4.50
C ARG A 24 6.17 -11.15 4.25
N TYR A 25 4.96 -10.59 4.08
CA TYR A 25 4.76 -9.18 3.77
C TYR A 25 4.26 -8.39 4.98
N PHE A 26 4.56 -7.10 4.99
CA PHE A 26 3.82 -6.15 5.81
C PHE A 26 2.41 -6.01 5.25
N ASN A 27 1.45 -6.63 5.93
CA ASN A 27 0.05 -6.68 5.53
C ASN A 27 -0.65 -5.39 5.97
N SER A 28 -1.29 -4.69 5.03
CA SER A 28 -1.91 -3.39 5.27
C SER A 28 -3.23 -3.24 4.50
N ALA A 29 -4.07 -2.33 4.96
CA ALA A 29 -5.26 -1.92 4.24
C ALA A 29 -5.36 -0.40 4.18
N VAL A 30 -5.88 0.11 3.07
CA VAL A 30 -6.09 1.55 2.88
C VAL A 30 -7.53 1.81 2.44
N LEU A 31 -8.09 2.91 2.89
CA LEU A 31 -9.39 3.40 2.42
C LEU A 31 -9.17 4.48 1.37
N ILE A 32 -9.76 4.33 0.19
CA ILE A 32 -9.82 5.36 -0.86
C ILE A 32 -11.13 6.16 -0.66
N PRO A 33 -11.09 7.31 0.02
CA PRO A 33 -12.30 7.98 0.46
C PRO A 33 -12.75 8.98 -0.62
N ILE A 34 -13.91 8.68 -1.23
CA ILE A 34 -14.56 9.53 -2.23
C ILE A 34 -15.62 10.40 -1.55
N ILE A 35 -15.48 11.71 -1.65
CA ILE A 35 -16.43 12.69 -1.12
C ILE A 35 -17.11 13.41 -2.28
N LYS A 36 -18.45 13.50 -2.22
CA LYS A 36 -19.23 14.34 -3.14
C LYS A 36 -19.46 15.72 -2.53
N ILE A 37 -19.02 16.77 -3.23
CA ILE A 37 -19.22 18.18 -2.87
C ILE A 37 -19.73 18.91 -4.11
N ASP A 38 -20.92 19.49 -4.02
CA ASP A 38 -21.51 20.38 -5.04
C ASP A 38 -21.43 19.77 -6.45
N LYS A 39 -21.92 18.52 -6.55
CA LYS A 39 -21.93 17.65 -7.74
C LYS A 39 -20.57 17.14 -8.24
N LYS A 40 -19.45 17.54 -7.65
CA LYS A 40 -18.10 17.04 -7.97
C LYS A 40 -17.65 15.97 -6.98
N TYR A 41 -16.76 15.09 -7.43
CA TYR A 41 -16.19 14.00 -6.63
C TYR A 41 -14.71 14.26 -6.36
N TYR A 42 -14.31 14.06 -5.12
CA TYR A 42 -12.96 14.31 -4.63
C TYR A 42 -12.44 13.10 -3.88
N LEU A 43 -11.12 12.92 -3.94
CA LEU A 43 -10.39 12.00 -3.09
C LEU A 43 -9.86 12.76 -1.87
N LEU A 44 -10.05 12.17 -0.69
CA LEU A 44 -9.46 12.65 0.55
C LEU A 44 -8.12 11.94 0.78
N PHE A 45 -7.08 12.73 0.95
CA PHE A 45 -5.73 12.30 1.29
C PHE A 45 -5.30 12.90 2.62
N GLN A 46 -4.22 12.35 3.15
CA GLN A 46 -3.48 12.89 4.29
C GLN A 46 -2.00 13.00 3.97
N LYS A 47 -1.32 13.91 4.66
CA LYS A 47 0.13 13.98 4.73
C LYS A 47 0.57 13.41 6.07
N ARG A 48 1.41 12.38 6.03
CA ARG A 48 1.94 11.72 7.23
C ARG A 48 2.81 12.70 8.03
N ALA A 49 2.71 12.67 9.35
CA ALA A 49 3.57 13.46 10.24
C ALA A 49 5.06 13.11 10.03
N LYS A 50 5.98 14.02 10.33
CA LYS A 50 7.41 13.82 10.00
C LYS A 50 8.08 12.70 10.79
N ASN A 51 7.60 12.42 12.00
CA ASN A 51 8.28 11.53 12.95
C ASN A 51 7.82 10.07 12.86
N ILE A 52 7.03 9.72 11.84
CA ILE A 52 6.56 8.34 11.62
C ILE A 52 7.20 7.74 10.38
N ARG A 53 7.10 6.42 10.23
CA ARG A 53 7.53 5.71 9.01
C ARG A 53 6.85 6.34 7.78
N GLN A 54 7.63 6.61 6.73
CA GLN A 54 7.18 7.36 5.53
C GLN A 54 6.64 8.77 5.86
N GLY A 55 7.23 9.43 6.87
CA GLY A 55 6.84 10.76 7.28
C GLY A 55 6.97 11.78 6.15
N GLY A 56 5.94 12.62 5.99
CA GLY A 56 5.86 13.62 4.93
C GLY A 56 5.21 13.14 3.62
N ASP A 57 4.99 11.84 3.43
CA ASP A 57 4.33 11.33 2.23
C ASP A 57 2.83 11.64 2.22
N ILE A 58 2.29 11.87 1.01
CA ILE A 58 0.85 12.00 0.78
C ILE A 58 0.28 10.62 0.46
N CYS A 59 -0.65 10.18 1.29
CA CYS A 59 -1.25 8.86 1.18
C CYS A 59 -2.76 8.89 1.41
N PHE A 60 -3.40 7.77 1.07
CA PHE A 60 -4.73 7.46 1.57
C PHE A 60 -4.65 7.07 3.07
N PRO A 61 -5.72 7.28 3.85
CA PRO A 61 -5.81 6.76 5.21
C PRO A 61 -5.69 5.24 5.24
N GLY A 62 -4.98 4.71 6.22
CA GLY A 62 -4.72 3.27 6.32
C GLY A 62 -3.40 2.91 6.98
N GLY A 63 -3.27 1.63 7.31
CA GLY A 63 -2.15 1.14 8.09
C GLY A 63 -2.10 -0.39 8.14
N GLY A 64 -1.33 -0.89 9.10
CA GLY A 64 -1.02 -2.31 9.25
C GLY A 64 -2.24 -3.10 9.74
N TYR A 65 -2.38 -4.33 9.25
CA TYR A 65 -3.34 -5.28 9.78
C TYR A 65 -2.91 -5.75 11.17
N GLU A 66 -3.82 -5.68 12.14
CA GLU A 66 -3.59 -6.11 13.52
C GLU A 66 -4.32 -7.43 13.82
N LYS A 67 -3.90 -8.14 14.88
CA LYS A 67 -4.48 -9.45 15.23
C LYS A 67 -5.96 -9.34 15.61
N GLU A 68 -6.34 -8.19 16.16
CA GLU A 68 -7.67 -7.82 16.61
C GLU A 68 -8.58 -7.43 15.43
N ASP A 69 -8.00 -7.18 14.24
CA ASP A 69 -8.77 -6.86 13.05
C ASP A 69 -9.53 -8.07 12.54
N LYS A 70 -10.84 -7.89 12.32
CA LYS A 70 -11.71 -8.97 11.81
C LYS A 70 -11.50 -9.25 10.32
N SER A 71 -10.88 -8.32 9.60
CA SER A 71 -10.60 -8.36 8.15
C SER A 71 -9.80 -7.12 7.75
N PHE A 72 -9.19 -7.13 6.56
CA PHE A 72 -8.56 -5.91 5.99
C PHE A 72 -9.54 -4.74 5.82
N LYS A 73 -10.82 -5.04 5.58
CA LYS A 73 -11.87 -4.02 5.57
C LYS A 73 -12.06 -3.37 6.94
N HIS A 74 -11.89 -4.14 8.01
CA HIS A 74 -11.92 -3.64 9.38
C HIS A 74 -10.71 -2.75 9.65
N THR A 75 -9.52 -3.19 9.27
CA THR A 75 -8.28 -2.39 9.34
C THR A 75 -8.47 -1.02 8.69
N ALA A 76 -8.89 -0.94 7.43
CA ALA A 76 -9.09 0.34 6.75
C ALA A 76 -10.13 1.26 7.41
N LEU A 77 -11.12 0.69 8.12
CA LEU A 77 -12.14 1.46 8.86
C LEU A 77 -11.64 1.92 10.24
N ARG A 78 -10.78 1.12 10.90
CA ARG A 78 -10.13 1.47 12.16
C ARG A 78 -9.16 2.63 11.92
N GLU A 79 -8.25 2.47 10.96
CA GLU A 79 -7.20 3.43 10.63
C GLU A 79 -7.76 4.81 10.28
N ILE A 80 -8.78 4.91 9.40
CA ILE A 80 -9.38 6.22 9.08
C ILE A 80 -10.11 6.85 10.29
N ASP A 81 -10.55 6.05 11.26
CA ASP A 81 -11.13 6.57 12.49
C ASP A 81 -10.04 7.09 13.43
N GLU A 82 -8.93 6.38 13.57
CA GLU A 82 -7.76 6.77 14.37
C GLU A 82 -7.09 8.02 13.79
N GLU A 83 -6.75 7.99 12.50
CA GLU A 83 -6.00 9.07 11.83
C GLU A 83 -6.85 10.34 11.66
N LEU A 84 -8.12 10.20 11.26
CA LEU A 84 -8.97 11.32 10.82
C LEU A 84 -10.25 11.53 11.66
N GLY A 85 -10.58 10.64 12.59
CA GLY A 85 -11.82 10.69 13.37
C GLY A 85 -13.09 10.38 12.57
N ILE A 86 -12.97 9.80 11.37
CA ILE A 86 -14.12 9.54 10.49
C ILE A 86 -14.75 8.20 10.85
N LYS A 87 -15.86 8.27 11.59
CA LYS A 87 -16.59 7.10 12.06
C LYS A 87 -17.20 6.27 10.92
N LYS A 88 -17.14 4.94 11.06
CA LYS A 88 -17.75 3.94 10.15
C LYS A 88 -19.18 4.27 9.69
N LYS A 89 -20.03 4.84 10.55
CA LYS A 89 -21.42 5.25 10.21
C LYS A 89 -21.53 6.29 9.08
N ASP A 90 -20.45 7.00 8.80
CA ASP A 90 -20.37 7.99 7.75
C ASP A 90 -19.65 7.47 6.47
N ILE A 91 -19.28 6.20 6.46
CA ILE A 91 -18.57 5.52 5.37
C ILE A 91 -19.47 4.44 4.76
N LYS A 92 -19.57 4.40 3.44
CA LYS A 92 -20.13 3.28 2.68
C LYS A 92 -19.05 2.74 1.75
N ILE A 93 -18.54 1.54 2.05
CA ILE A 93 -17.59 0.85 1.17
C ILE A 93 -18.35 0.31 -0.04
N PHE A 94 -17.81 0.55 -1.23
CA PHE A 94 -18.35 0.05 -2.50
C PHE A 94 -17.72 -1.29 -2.87
N GLY A 95 -16.42 -1.45 -2.66
CA GLY A 95 -15.69 -2.64 -3.03
C GLY A 95 -14.20 -2.48 -2.73
N GLN A 96 -13.43 -3.43 -3.22
CA GLN A 96 -11.97 -3.47 -3.12
C GLN A 96 -11.39 -3.40 -4.54
N LEU A 97 -10.26 -2.70 -4.73
CA LEU A 97 -9.45 -2.90 -5.93
C LEU A 97 -8.58 -4.15 -5.74
N ASP A 98 -7.82 -4.50 -6.77
CA ASP A 98 -6.89 -5.63 -6.69
C ASP A 98 -5.84 -5.39 -5.61
N SER A 99 -5.46 -6.47 -4.90
CA SER A 99 -4.39 -6.42 -3.91
C SER A 99 -3.06 -6.07 -4.58
N TYR A 100 -2.29 -5.18 -3.97
CA TYR A 100 -1.01 -4.75 -4.54
C TYR A 100 0.17 -5.23 -3.68
N VAL A 101 1.07 -6.00 -4.30
CA VAL A 101 2.36 -6.40 -3.73
C VAL A 101 3.40 -5.35 -4.10
N ALA A 102 3.77 -4.51 -3.14
CA ALA A 102 4.79 -3.50 -3.33
C ALA A 102 6.20 -4.12 -3.30
N PRO A 103 7.15 -3.64 -4.13
CA PRO A 103 8.54 -4.12 -4.12
C PRO A 103 9.24 -4.03 -2.77
N ILE A 104 8.79 -3.12 -1.90
CA ILE A 104 9.31 -2.90 -0.54
C ILE A 104 8.83 -3.94 0.49
N GLY A 105 8.17 -5.02 0.05
CA GLY A 105 7.67 -6.07 0.96
C GLY A 105 6.37 -5.72 1.67
N ALA A 106 5.56 -4.80 1.11
CA ALA A 106 4.21 -4.51 1.63
C ALA A 106 3.14 -5.15 0.74
N LEU A 107 2.09 -5.69 1.35
CA LEU A 107 0.89 -6.16 0.66
C LEU A 107 -0.30 -5.29 1.10
N VAL A 108 -0.92 -4.64 0.13
CA VAL A 108 -1.90 -3.58 0.37
C VAL A 108 -3.26 -4.00 -0.16
N GLU A 109 -4.29 -3.87 0.68
CA GLU A 109 -5.69 -4.11 0.34
C GLU A 109 -6.45 -2.76 0.23
N PRO A 110 -6.66 -2.22 -0.99
CA PRO A 110 -7.30 -0.92 -1.21
C PRO A 110 -8.84 -0.99 -1.29
N PHE A 111 -9.54 -0.31 -0.38
CA PHE A 111 -11.01 -0.27 -0.34
C PHE A 111 -11.57 1.06 -0.85
N VAL A 112 -12.40 1.02 -1.89
CA VAL A 112 -13.09 2.21 -2.42
C VAL A 112 -14.34 2.48 -1.61
N ALA A 113 -14.48 3.69 -1.08
CA ALA A 113 -15.62 4.04 -0.24
C ALA A 113 -16.13 5.46 -0.49
N ARG A 114 -17.43 5.65 -0.28
CA ARG A 114 -18.01 6.99 -0.15
C ARG A 114 -17.98 7.44 1.30
N VAL A 115 -17.45 8.63 1.52
CA VAL A 115 -17.53 9.33 2.82
C VAL A 115 -18.56 10.46 2.72
N LYS A 116 -19.45 10.56 3.72
CA LYS A 116 -20.46 11.64 3.75
C LYS A 116 -19.75 13.00 3.97
N LYS A 117 -20.12 14.04 3.17
CA LYS A 117 -19.60 15.42 3.30
C LYS A 117 -19.63 15.94 4.75
N ARG A 118 -20.67 15.60 5.52
CA ARG A 118 -20.81 16.00 6.94
C ARG A 118 -19.69 15.48 7.86
N ALA A 119 -19.02 14.39 7.49
CA ALA A 119 -17.93 13.82 8.26
C ALA A 119 -16.69 14.70 8.21
N LEU A 120 -16.45 15.41 7.10
CA LEU A 120 -15.32 16.33 6.97
C LEU A 120 -15.35 17.43 8.04
N LYS A 121 -16.56 17.93 8.38
CA LYS A 121 -16.75 18.94 9.43
C LYS A 121 -16.53 18.40 10.85
N LYS A 122 -16.54 17.07 11.02
CA LYS A 122 -16.43 16.39 12.31
C LYS A 122 -15.09 15.67 12.46
N MET A 123 -14.17 15.83 11.51
CA MET A 123 -12.85 15.22 11.56
C MET A 123 -12.12 15.67 12.83
N LYS A 124 -11.49 14.70 13.47
CA LYS A 124 -10.57 14.91 14.59
C LYS A 124 -9.27 14.27 14.16
N VAL A 125 -8.43 15.07 13.52
CA VAL A 125 -7.17 14.60 12.94
C VAL A 125 -6.18 14.35 14.07
N ASP A 126 -5.62 13.14 14.15
CA ASP A 126 -4.50 12.89 15.06
C ASP A 126 -3.24 13.55 14.50
N LYS A 127 -2.71 14.54 15.23
CA LYS A 127 -1.53 15.29 14.83
C LYS A 127 -0.22 14.54 15.02
N ASN A 128 -0.23 13.45 15.79
CA ASN A 128 0.93 12.57 15.91
C ASN A 128 1.16 11.78 14.62
N GLU A 129 0.10 11.50 13.87
CA GLU A 129 0.16 10.70 12.65
C GLU A 129 -0.05 11.51 11.37
N VAL A 130 -0.82 12.60 11.44
CA VAL A 130 -1.26 13.37 10.27
C VAL A 130 -0.93 14.85 10.42
N GLU A 131 -0.06 15.34 9.53
CA GLU A 131 0.28 16.77 9.43
C GLU A 131 -0.94 17.57 8.95
N LYS A 132 -1.49 17.19 7.79
CA LYS A 132 -2.62 17.86 7.14
C LYS A 132 -3.36 16.95 6.18
N THR A 133 -4.55 17.38 5.75
CA THR A 133 -5.38 16.63 4.80
C THR A 133 -5.62 17.42 3.53
N PHE A 134 -5.89 16.70 2.44
CA PHE A 134 -6.15 17.30 1.14
C PHE A 134 -7.42 16.72 0.54
N LEU A 135 -8.17 17.59 -0.13
CA LEU A 135 -9.29 17.19 -0.96
C LEU A 135 -8.96 17.52 -2.41
N ILE A 136 -8.72 16.48 -3.21
CA ILE A 136 -8.27 16.66 -4.61
C ILE A 136 -9.37 16.15 -5.53
N PRO A 137 -9.85 16.95 -6.52
CA PRO A 137 -10.85 16.50 -7.46
C PRO A 137 -10.37 15.26 -8.23
N ILE A 138 -11.22 14.25 -8.42
CA ILE A 138 -10.85 13.09 -9.25
C ILE A 138 -10.51 13.55 -10.69
N ASP A 139 -11.21 14.57 -11.18
CA ASP A 139 -10.96 15.17 -12.50
C ASP A 139 -9.55 15.72 -12.66
N PHE A 140 -8.87 16.11 -11.57
CA PHE A 140 -7.46 16.52 -11.66
C PHE A 140 -6.61 15.38 -12.18
N PHE A 141 -6.71 14.19 -11.57
CA PHE A 141 -5.90 13.03 -11.98
C PHE A 141 -6.27 12.52 -13.38
N LYS A 142 -7.53 12.67 -13.80
CA LYS A 142 -7.96 12.36 -15.17
C LYS A 142 -7.34 13.28 -16.22
N LYS A 143 -7.20 14.57 -15.90
CA LYS A 143 -6.69 15.60 -16.84
C LYS A 143 -5.18 15.75 -16.82
N ASN A 144 -4.53 15.28 -15.75
CA ASN A 144 -3.10 15.46 -15.52
C ASN A 144 -2.47 14.08 -15.29
N PRO A 145 -2.03 13.38 -16.36
CA PRO A 145 -1.37 12.09 -16.21
C PRO A 145 -0.08 12.23 -15.39
N PRO A 146 0.34 11.18 -14.67
CA PRO A 146 1.54 11.25 -13.84
C PRO A 146 2.80 11.27 -14.70
N VAL A 147 3.85 11.88 -14.18
CA VAL A 147 5.21 11.71 -14.72
C VAL A 147 5.72 10.33 -14.29
N GLU A 148 6.31 9.59 -15.22
CA GLU A 148 6.85 8.26 -14.98
C GLU A 148 8.37 8.30 -14.80
N TYR A 149 8.85 7.64 -13.75
CA TYR A 149 10.26 7.39 -13.49
C TYR A 149 10.53 5.89 -13.37
N THR A 150 11.80 5.48 -13.47
CA THR A 150 12.20 4.08 -13.32
C THR A 150 13.23 3.92 -12.22
N LEU A 151 12.94 3.05 -11.25
CA LEU A 151 13.85 2.65 -10.19
C LEU A 151 14.41 1.25 -10.47
N LYS A 152 15.62 1.00 -9.96
CA LYS A 152 16.25 -0.33 -9.98
C LYS A 152 16.23 -0.90 -8.56
N TYR A 153 15.84 -2.17 -8.44
CA TYR A 153 15.94 -2.92 -7.20
C TYR A 153 16.99 -4.02 -7.33
N GLU A 154 17.85 -4.10 -6.32
CA GLU A 154 18.83 -5.16 -6.15
C GLU A 154 18.58 -5.89 -4.83
N VAL A 155 18.76 -7.20 -4.85
CA VAL A 155 18.76 -8.06 -3.69
C VAL A 155 20.21 -8.30 -3.32
N HIS A 156 20.52 -8.11 -2.05
CA HIS A 156 21.87 -8.19 -1.53
C HIS A 156 22.01 -9.43 -0.63
N PRO A 157 22.91 -10.39 -0.97
CA PRO A 157 23.19 -11.55 -0.12
C PRO A 157 24.11 -11.22 1.07
N TYR A 158 24.63 -9.99 1.13
CA TYR A 158 25.48 -9.49 2.20
C TYR A 158 25.29 -7.98 2.36
N THR A 159 25.65 -7.45 3.52
CA THR A 159 25.80 -6.01 3.74
C THR A 159 27.24 -5.71 4.14
N ILE A 160 27.62 -4.43 4.09
CA ILE A 160 28.85 -3.93 4.70
C ILE A 160 28.44 -3.21 5.98
N ASP A 161 29.10 -3.51 7.10
CA ASP A 161 28.84 -2.85 8.38
C ASP A 161 29.59 -1.51 8.51
N GLU A 162 29.46 -0.87 9.67
CA GLU A 162 30.09 0.43 9.95
C GLU A 162 31.63 0.39 9.93
N ASN A 163 32.23 -0.78 10.13
CA ASN A 163 33.68 -0.98 10.11
C ASN A 163 34.20 -1.35 8.71
N GLY A 164 33.31 -1.48 7.72
CA GLY A 164 33.68 -1.91 6.37
C GLY A 164 33.74 -3.43 6.20
N GLU A 165 33.32 -4.21 7.20
CA GLU A 165 33.34 -5.66 7.14
C GLU A 165 32.10 -6.23 6.44
N LYS A 166 32.31 -7.31 5.68
CA LYS A 166 31.23 -7.98 4.96
C LYS A 166 30.45 -8.89 5.90
N VAL A 167 29.20 -8.52 6.17
CA VAL A 167 28.26 -9.34 6.92
C VAL A 167 27.42 -10.16 5.95
N VAL A 168 27.58 -11.49 6.01
CA VAL A 168 26.82 -12.42 5.16
C VAL A 168 25.39 -12.53 5.66
N LEU A 169 24.42 -12.17 4.81
CA LEU A 169 22.98 -12.31 5.09
C LEU A 169 22.43 -13.63 4.54
N PHE A 170 23.01 -14.12 3.46
CA PHE A 170 22.66 -15.38 2.82
C PHE A 170 23.94 -16.09 2.35
N PRO A 171 24.30 -17.27 2.92
CA PRO A 171 25.57 -17.94 2.66
C PRO A 171 25.54 -18.71 1.33
N VAL A 172 25.48 -17.97 0.22
CA VAL A 172 25.28 -18.51 -1.13
C VAL A 172 26.37 -19.53 -1.52
N GLU A 173 27.62 -19.26 -1.16
CA GLU A 173 28.76 -20.11 -1.51
C GLU A 173 28.76 -21.42 -0.72
N GLU A 174 28.54 -21.37 0.59
CA GLU A 174 28.46 -22.55 1.47
C GLU A 174 27.31 -23.47 1.07
N LEU A 175 26.21 -22.90 0.59
CA LEU A 175 25.05 -23.66 0.09
C LEU A 175 25.26 -24.22 -1.33
N GLY A 176 26.41 -23.97 -1.96
CA GLY A 176 26.72 -24.45 -3.31
C GLY A 176 25.86 -23.82 -4.41
N LEU A 177 25.29 -22.63 -4.17
CA LEU A 177 24.42 -21.96 -5.14
C LEU A 177 25.22 -21.30 -6.27
N PRO A 178 24.60 -21.14 -7.47
CA PRO A 178 25.28 -20.57 -8.64
C PRO A 178 25.94 -19.21 -8.37
N LYS A 179 27.10 -18.98 -9.02
CA LYS A 179 27.90 -17.73 -8.90
C LYS A 179 27.11 -16.45 -9.18
N THR A 180 26.01 -16.53 -9.93
CA THR A 180 25.11 -15.40 -10.21
C THR A 180 24.50 -14.80 -8.94
N TYR A 181 24.36 -15.58 -7.86
CA TYR A 181 23.82 -15.13 -6.58
C TYR A 181 24.91 -14.66 -5.60
N HIS A 182 26.20 -14.74 -5.96
CA HIS A 182 27.30 -14.35 -5.06
C HIS A 182 27.48 -12.82 -4.98
N LYS A 183 26.90 -12.09 -5.94
CA LYS A 183 26.88 -10.62 -6.02
C LYS A 183 25.43 -10.14 -5.97
N PRO A 184 25.16 -8.86 -5.64
CA PRO A 184 23.81 -8.32 -5.70
C PRO A 184 23.14 -8.62 -7.05
N TRP A 185 21.91 -9.13 -7.01
CA TRP A 185 21.16 -9.51 -8.20
C TRP A 185 19.82 -8.79 -8.26
N GLY A 186 19.34 -8.54 -9.47
CA GLY A 186 18.11 -7.80 -9.68
C GLY A 186 18.27 -6.79 -10.80
N HIS A 187 17.67 -7.09 -11.94
CA HIS A 187 17.56 -6.17 -13.07
C HIS A 187 16.13 -5.64 -13.23
N ARG A 188 15.26 -5.91 -12.25
CA ARG A 188 13.88 -5.47 -12.30
C ARG A 188 13.84 -3.96 -12.16
N ARG A 189 13.49 -3.34 -13.27
CA ARG A 189 13.09 -1.94 -13.35
C ARG A 189 11.65 -1.84 -12.88
N HIS A 190 11.41 -0.98 -11.90
CA HIS A 190 10.07 -0.70 -11.39
C HIS A 190 9.70 0.75 -11.75
N LYS A 191 8.56 0.90 -12.41
CA LYS A 191 8.01 2.20 -12.74
C LYS A 191 7.42 2.85 -11.50
N VAL A 192 7.72 4.12 -11.31
CA VAL A 192 7.13 4.97 -10.27
C VAL A 192 6.42 6.12 -10.95
N TRP A 193 5.19 6.37 -10.53
CA TRP A 193 4.37 7.48 -11.02
C TRP A 193 4.35 8.61 -10.00
N VAL A 194 4.40 9.83 -10.50
CA VAL A 194 4.43 11.05 -9.69
C VAL A 194 3.41 12.04 -10.22
N TYR A 195 2.47 12.45 -9.36
CA TYR A 195 1.60 13.58 -9.59
C TYR A 195 2.09 14.78 -8.78
N ASN A 196 1.98 15.97 -9.35
CA ASN A 196 2.22 17.23 -8.64
C ASN A 196 0.91 18.01 -8.58
N TYR A 197 0.30 18.10 -7.39
CA TYR A 197 -0.89 18.89 -7.16
C TYR A 197 -0.52 20.17 -6.40
N LYS A 198 -0.34 21.28 -7.12
CA LYS A 198 -0.02 22.59 -6.52
C LYS A 198 1.23 22.58 -5.63
N GLY A 199 2.28 21.87 -6.04
CA GLY A 199 3.53 21.71 -5.28
C GLY A 199 3.54 20.52 -4.31
N GLU A 200 2.39 19.87 -4.10
CA GLU A 200 2.28 18.67 -3.26
C GLU A 200 2.50 17.41 -4.11
N ILE A 201 3.51 16.62 -3.74
CA ILE A 201 3.94 15.44 -4.49
C ILE A 201 3.18 14.20 -4.02
N ILE A 202 2.52 13.52 -4.95
CA ILE A 202 1.82 12.25 -4.71
C ILE A 202 2.52 11.20 -5.56
N TRP A 203 3.14 10.23 -4.91
CA TRP A 203 4.01 9.25 -5.57
C TRP A 203 3.89 7.86 -4.93
N GLY A 204 4.70 6.93 -5.42
CA GLY A 204 4.79 5.58 -4.84
C GLY A 204 3.46 4.83 -4.86
N LEU A 205 3.17 4.12 -3.78
CA LEU A 205 1.96 3.29 -3.65
C LEU A 205 0.66 4.09 -3.91
N THR A 206 0.57 5.31 -3.40
CA THR A 206 -0.61 6.17 -3.58
C THR A 206 -0.88 6.41 -5.06
N ALA A 207 0.17 6.71 -5.84
CA ALA A 207 0.04 6.93 -7.28
C ALA A 207 -0.33 5.65 -8.05
N VAL A 208 0.16 4.47 -7.61
CA VAL A 208 -0.24 3.17 -8.17
C VAL A 208 -1.75 2.95 -7.98
N ILE A 209 -2.26 3.18 -6.76
CA ILE A 209 -3.68 3.02 -6.43
C ILE A 209 -4.54 3.99 -7.25
N ILE A 210 -4.12 5.25 -7.38
CA ILE A 210 -4.83 6.24 -8.21
C ILE A 210 -4.89 5.75 -9.66
N ASN A 211 -3.78 5.26 -10.21
CA ASN A 211 -3.75 4.79 -11.59
C ASN A 211 -4.67 3.57 -11.80
N ASP A 212 -4.72 2.62 -10.86
CA ASP A 212 -5.66 1.50 -10.96
C ASP A 212 -7.12 1.95 -10.84
N LEU A 213 -7.41 2.85 -9.90
CA LEU A 213 -8.74 3.45 -9.73
C LEU A 213 -9.20 4.15 -11.02
N LEU A 214 -8.31 4.88 -11.68
CA LEU A 214 -8.65 5.63 -12.90
C LEU A 214 -9.01 4.73 -14.08
N LYS A 215 -8.49 3.48 -14.13
CA LYS A 215 -8.86 2.49 -15.15
C LYS A 215 -10.29 1.96 -15.02
N LYS A 216 -11.00 2.29 -13.93
CA LYS A 216 -12.38 1.88 -13.70
C LYS A 216 -13.41 2.91 -14.20
N PHE A 217 -12.96 3.99 -14.84
CA PHE A 217 -13.80 4.95 -15.57
C PHE A 217 -13.74 4.67 -17.06
#